data_AF-A0A6P0GL67-F1
#
_entry.id   AF-A0A6P0GL67-F1
#
_cell.length_a   1.000
_cell.length_b   1.000
_cell.length_c   1.000
_cell.angle_alpha   90.00
_cell.angle_beta   90.00
_cell.angle_gamma   90.00
#
_symmetry.space_group_name_H-M   'P 1'
#
loop_
_entity.id
_entity.type
_entity.pdbx_description
1 polymer ?
#
loop_
_entity_poly.entity_id
_entity_poly.type
_entity_poly.pdbx_seq_one_letter_code
_entity_poly.pdbx_strand_id
1 'polypeptide(L)'
;MEWARTLLADRLASFARGVYDIQLDARSSELGRAYERGNVVALGYPIDAIPSDVRLDEDLQRIAGLLGDVYAADVSAPGETAPEVADVVTAAEEVAEPRRRRPGRGYRLNTAERLAIEQHAVRLACQYLEELQFTTIKDVGSTESYDIDARKEGQRLYVEVKGTVSAGAEVILTKAEVDLHKACYPNTALIVVHSITLARGEKPVASGGILTVISPWAPGDAALTPIAYRYAVEGH
;
A
#
# COMPACT_ATOMS: atom_id res chain seq x y z
N MET A 1 -3.66 4.75 -16.31
CA MET A 1 -4.85 5.63 -16.42
C MET A 1 -6.05 4.95 -17.06
N GLU A 2 -5.84 4.08 -18.06
CA GLU A 2 -6.92 3.37 -18.75
C GLU A 2 -7.81 2.56 -17.78
N TRP A 3 -7.22 1.92 -16.77
CA TRP A 3 -7.95 1.24 -15.70
C TRP A 3 -8.97 2.17 -15.00
N ALA A 4 -8.55 3.36 -14.58
CA ALA A 4 -9.38 4.31 -13.84
C ALA A 4 -10.48 4.89 -14.74
N ARG A 5 -10.21 5.04 -16.04
CA ARG A 5 -11.21 5.44 -17.02
C ARG A 5 -12.25 4.33 -17.25
N THR A 6 -11.84 3.08 -17.24
CA THR A 6 -12.76 1.92 -17.29
C THR A 6 -13.61 1.84 -16.02
N LEU A 7 -13.01 2.00 -14.84
CA LEU A 7 -13.74 2.04 -13.56
C LEU A 7 -14.82 3.13 -13.57
N LEU A 8 -14.46 4.32 -14.05
CA LEU A 8 -15.34 5.48 -14.02
C LEU A 8 -16.18 5.64 -15.29
N ALA A 9 -16.25 4.66 -16.18
CA ALA A 9 -16.80 4.81 -17.53
C ALA A 9 -18.21 5.43 -17.53
N ASP A 10 -19.10 4.93 -16.68
CA ASP A 10 -20.49 5.43 -16.58
C ASP A 10 -20.55 6.88 -16.07
N ARG A 11 -19.70 7.24 -15.10
CA ARG A 11 -19.65 8.59 -14.56
C ARG A 11 -19.01 9.57 -15.55
N LEU A 12 -17.95 9.14 -16.23
CA LEU A 12 -17.25 9.92 -17.25
C LEU A 12 -18.12 10.15 -18.49
N ALA A 13 -18.99 9.21 -18.86
CA ALA A 13 -19.94 9.40 -19.95
C ALA A 13 -20.89 10.59 -19.72
N SER A 14 -21.23 10.89 -18.46
CA SER A 14 -22.04 12.06 -18.10
C SER A 14 -21.22 13.37 -17.97
N PHE A 15 -19.89 13.30 -18.10
CA PHE A 15 -18.98 14.40 -17.84
C PHE A 15 -18.57 15.14 -19.12
N ALA A 16 -19.53 15.83 -19.73
CA ALA A 16 -19.40 16.44 -21.06
C ALA A 16 -18.25 17.45 -21.24
N ARG A 17 -17.70 18.04 -20.17
CA ARG A 17 -16.57 18.99 -20.22
C ARG A 17 -15.21 18.34 -19.93
N GLY A 18 -15.18 17.03 -19.72
CA GLY A 18 -13.97 16.29 -19.39
C GLY A 18 -12.92 16.36 -20.51
N VAL A 19 -11.70 16.75 -20.13
CA VAL A 19 -10.52 16.75 -20.99
C VAL A 19 -9.66 15.55 -20.61
N TYR A 20 -9.44 14.64 -21.55
CA TYR A 20 -8.74 13.38 -21.31
C TYR A 20 -7.28 13.43 -21.72
N ASP A 21 -6.87 14.46 -22.44
CA ASP A 21 -5.47 14.70 -22.79
C ASP A 21 -5.14 16.15 -22.47
N ILE A 22 -4.08 16.35 -21.70
CA ILE A 22 -3.63 17.68 -21.28
C ILE A 22 -2.19 17.87 -21.76
N GLN A 23 -1.89 19.06 -22.24
CA GLN A 23 -0.54 19.48 -22.60
C GLN A 23 -0.20 20.70 -21.77
N LEU A 24 0.79 20.56 -20.89
CA LEU A 24 1.21 21.61 -19.96
C LEU A 24 2.51 22.28 -20.40
N ASP A 25 3.03 21.94 -21.59
CA ASP A 25 4.22 22.53 -22.24
C ASP A 25 5.38 22.79 -21.27
N ALA A 26 5.63 21.81 -20.38
CA ALA A 26 6.65 21.92 -19.36
C ALA A 26 8.05 21.84 -20.00
N ARG A 27 8.60 22.99 -20.37
CA ARG A 27 9.91 23.11 -21.04
C ARG A 27 11.10 22.62 -20.21
N SER A 28 10.92 22.25 -18.94
CA SER A 28 12.02 21.75 -18.09
C SER A 28 11.63 21.06 -16.77
N SER A 29 10.35 20.91 -16.40
CA SER A 29 9.96 20.31 -15.11
C SER A 29 9.38 18.91 -15.27
N GLU A 30 9.89 17.94 -14.50
CA GLU A 30 9.32 16.58 -14.40
C GLU A 30 7.86 16.58 -13.95
N LEU A 31 7.44 17.63 -13.22
CA LEU A 31 6.12 17.74 -12.63
C LEU A 31 5.00 17.83 -13.69
N GLY A 32 5.19 18.62 -14.76
CA GLY A 32 4.19 18.74 -15.84
C GLY A 32 3.96 17.41 -16.53
N ARG A 33 5.03 16.70 -16.90
CA ARG A 33 4.95 15.37 -17.52
C ARG A 33 4.32 14.31 -16.61
N ALA A 34 4.45 14.46 -15.29
CA ALA A 34 3.80 13.56 -14.34
C ALA A 34 2.28 13.77 -14.34
N TYR A 35 1.80 15.02 -14.37
CA TYR A 35 0.37 15.32 -14.49
C TYR A 35 -0.22 14.86 -15.82
N GLU A 36 0.50 15.05 -16.93
CA GLU A 36 0.06 14.58 -18.26
C GLU A 36 -0.10 13.04 -18.28
N ARG A 37 0.90 12.30 -17.77
CA ARG A 37 0.85 10.83 -17.69
C ARG A 37 -0.20 10.31 -16.70
N GLY A 38 -0.44 11.05 -15.63
CA GLY A 38 -1.38 10.72 -14.56
C GLY A 38 -2.82 11.20 -14.81
N ASN A 39 -3.13 11.76 -15.97
CA ASN A 39 -4.44 12.37 -16.22
C ASN A 39 -5.53 11.31 -16.46
N VAL A 40 -6.47 11.15 -15.52
CA VAL A 40 -7.72 10.39 -15.77
C VAL A 40 -8.66 11.27 -16.60
N VAL A 41 -8.95 12.45 -16.07
CA VAL A 41 -9.80 13.49 -16.65
C VAL A 41 -9.46 14.83 -16.00
N ALA A 42 -9.58 15.91 -16.76
CA ALA A 42 -9.34 17.27 -16.31
C ALA A 42 -10.49 18.20 -16.74
N LEU A 43 -10.52 19.40 -16.16
CA LEU A 43 -11.34 20.51 -16.64
C LEU A 43 -10.42 21.66 -17.05
N GLY A 44 -10.64 22.19 -18.26
CA GLY A 44 -9.93 23.35 -18.77
C GLY A 44 -10.72 24.64 -18.60
N TYR A 45 -10.06 25.70 -18.14
CA TYR A 45 -10.62 27.05 -18.07
C TYR A 45 -9.68 28.03 -18.79
N PRO A 46 -10.15 28.73 -19.83
CA PRO A 46 -9.39 29.84 -20.40
C PRO A 46 -9.20 30.95 -19.37
N ILE A 47 -8.04 31.60 -19.38
CA ILE A 47 -7.70 32.66 -18.41
C ILE A 47 -8.64 33.87 -18.49
N ASP A 48 -9.19 34.11 -19.67
CA ASP A 48 -10.14 35.18 -20.01
C ASP A 48 -11.60 34.76 -19.84
N ALA A 49 -11.87 33.49 -19.49
CA ALA A 49 -13.20 32.93 -19.33
C ALA A 49 -13.30 32.00 -18.11
N ILE A 50 -12.76 32.47 -16.97
CA ILE A 50 -12.89 31.75 -15.70
C ILE A 50 -14.36 31.75 -15.27
N PRO A 51 -14.97 30.58 -14.97
CA PRO A 51 -16.36 30.49 -14.51
C PRO A 51 -16.58 31.16 -13.15
N SER A 52 -17.85 31.34 -12.78
CA SER A 52 -18.21 31.81 -11.44
C SER A 52 -17.78 30.82 -10.35
N ASP A 53 -17.60 31.33 -9.12
CA ASP A 53 -17.22 30.51 -7.96
C ASP A 53 -18.19 29.35 -7.72
N VAL A 54 -19.50 29.59 -7.88
CA VAL A 54 -20.53 28.55 -7.77
C VAL A 54 -20.24 27.42 -8.75
N ARG A 55 -19.84 27.76 -9.98
CA ARG A 55 -19.54 26.76 -10.99
C ARG A 55 -18.25 26.01 -10.71
N LEU A 56 -17.22 26.71 -10.22
CA LEU A 56 -15.97 26.10 -9.81
C LEU A 56 -16.17 25.12 -8.66
N ASP A 57 -17.03 25.44 -7.70
CA ASP A 57 -17.36 24.54 -6.59
C ASP A 57 -18.11 23.29 -7.05
N GLU A 58 -19.12 23.42 -7.93
CA GLU A 58 -19.80 22.27 -8.54
C GLU A 58 -18.83 21.34 -9.29
N ASP A 59 -17.94 21.94 -10.08
CA ASP A 59 -16.95 21.22 -10.89
C ASP A 59 -15.90 20.54 -9.97
N LEU A 60 -15.49 21.19 -8.87
CA LEU A 60 -14.59 20.64 -7.85
C LEU A 60 -15.23 19.45 -7.12
N GLN A 61 -16.46 19.59 -6.63
CA GLN A 61 -17.18 18.50 -5.95
C GLN A 61 -17.33 17.29 -6.88
N ARG A 62 -17.59 17.52 -8.17
CA ARG A 62 -17.71 16.45 -9.15
C ARG A 62 -16.39 15.72 -9.37
N ILE A 63 -15.27 16.43 -9.56
CA ILE A 63 -13.94 15.80 -9.70
C ILE A 63 -13.51 15.11 -8.40
N ALA A 64 -13.74 15.73 -7.24
CA ALA A 64 -13.46 15.11 -5.94
C ALA A 64 -14.26 13.82 -5.73
N GLY A 65 -15.51 13.75 -6.20
CA GLY A 65 -16.31 12.54 -6.19
C GLY A 65 -15.74 11.43 -7.08
N LEU A 66 -15.28 11.75 -8.30
CA LEU A 66 -14.61 10.78 -9.18
C LEU A 66 -13.31 10.26 -8.55
N LEU A 67 -12.55 11.16 -7.91
CA LEU A 67 -11.35 10.80 -7.19
C LEU A 67 -11.68 9.87 -6.01
N GLY A 68 -12.75 10.19 -5.27
CA GLY A 68 -13.29 9.34 -4.21
C GLY A 68 -13.60 7.93 -4.69
N ASP A 69 -14.26 7.79 -5.84
CA ASP A 69 -14.58 6.47 -6.42
C ASP A 69 -13.32 5.68 -6.82
N VAL A 70 -12.30 6.36 -7.35
CA VAL A 70 -11.01 5.73 -7.68
C VAL A 70 -10.33 5.19 -6.43
N TYR A 71 -10.32 5.96 -5.34
CA TYR A 71 -9.78 5.50 -4.06
C TYR A 71 -10.65 4.44 -3.39
N ALA A 72 -11.98 4.54 -3.52
CA ALA A 72 -12.92 3.58 -2.94
C ALA A 72 -12.92 2.22 -3.66
N ALA A 73 -12.54 2.20 -4.93
CA ALA A 73 -12.38 0.96 -5.69
C ALA A 73 -11.17 0.12 -5.26
N ASP A 74 -10.38 0.59 -4.27
CA ASP A 74 -9.29 -0.16 -3.62
C ASP A 74 -8.26 -0.73 -4.62
N VAL A 75 -8.02 0.01 -5.71
CA VAL A 75 -6.99 -0.31 -6.70
C VAL A 75 -5.89 0.75 -6.58
N SER A 76 -4.77 0.39 -5.93
CA SER A 76 -3.48 0.98 -6.32
C SER A 76 -3.37 0.82 -7.83
N ALA A 77 -3.18 1.92 -8.57
CA ALA A 77 -3.00 1.80 -10.02
C ALA A 77 -1.92 0.75 -10.31
N PRO A 78 -2.07 -0.12 -11.32
CA PRO A 78 -1.05 -1.12 -11.62
C PRO A 78 0.34 -0.48 -11.73
N GLY A 79 1.25 -0.86 -10.83
CA GLY A 79 2.61 -0.29 -10.73
C GLY A 79 2.79 0.82 -9.67
N GLU A 80 1.76 1.19 -8.92
CA GLU A 80 1.88 2.09 -7.77
C GLU A 80 2.26 1.30 -6.51
N THR A 81 3.40 1.66 -5.93
CA THR A 81 3.96 1.05 -4.73
C THR A 81 2.97 1.15 -3.56
N ALA A 82 2.81 0.07 -2.80
CA ALA A 82 1.90 0.05 -1.65
C ALA A 82 2.21 1.19 -0.65
N PRO A 83 1.21 1.83 -0.01
CA PRO A 83 1.42 2.99 0.85
C PRO A 83 2.46 2.75 1.95
N GLU A 84 2.43 1.56 2.56
CA GLU A 84 3.37 1.15 3.60
C GLU A 84 4.81 0.99 3.09
N VAL A 85 4.98 0.51 1.85
CA VAL A 85 6.30 0.37 1.22
C VAL A 85 6.84 1.76 0.87
N ALA A 86 6.01 2.60 0.24
CA ALA A 86 6.37 3.97 -0.11
C ALA A 86 6.74 4.80 1.14
N ASP A 87 6.00 4.63 2.23
CA ASP A 87 6.27 5.31 3.50
C ASP A 87 7.62 4.90 4.10
N VAL A 88 7.95 3.60 4.11
CA VAL A 88 9.22 3.10 4.64
C VAL A 88 10.40 3.57 3.79
N VAL A 89 10.27 3.52 2.46
CA VAL A 89 11.29 4.03 1.53
C VAL A 89 11.50 5.53 1.75
N THR A 90 10.43 6.32 1.80
CA THR A 90 10.54 7.77 2.01
C THR A 90 11.15 8.09 3.39
N ALA A 91 10.76 7.37 4.45
CA ALA A 91 11.34 7.55 5.78
C ALA A 91 12.84 7.22 5.80
N ALA A 92 13.27 6.16 5.11
CA ALA A 92 14.67 5.80 4.97
C ALA A 92 15.46 6.89 4.22
N GLU A 93 14.91 7.42 3.13
CA GLU A 93 15.49 8.54 2.37
C GLU A 93 15.58 9.83 3.20
N GLU A 94 14.54 10.18 3.96
CA GLU A 94 14.53 11.38 4.82
C GLU A 94 15.60 11.31 5.92
N VAL A 95 15.85 10.13 6.48
CA VAL A 95 16.91 9.88 7.48
C VAL A 95 18.29 9.96 6.84
N ALA A 96 18.47 9.40 5.64
CA ALA A 96 19.75 9.39 4.94
C ALA A 96 20.11 10.76 4.33
N GLU A 97 19.13 11.52 3.84
CA GLU A 97 19.31 12.77 3.10
C GLU A 97 18.45 13.93 3.67
N PRO A 98 18.66 14.38 4.91
CA PRO A 98 17.78 15.34 5.59
C PRO A 98 17.70 16.72 4.91
N ARG A 99 18.62 17.03 3.99
CA ARG A 99 18.68 18.27 3.20
C ARG A 99 17.86 18.23 1.90
N ARG A 100 17.41 17.05 1.45
CA ARG A 100 16.63 16.85 0.23
C ARG A 100 15.15 16.60 0.52
N ARG A 101 14.59 17.31 1.52
CA ARG A 101 13.16 17.22 1.84
C ARG A 101 12.33 17.61 0.63
N ARG A 102 11.69 16.62 0.00
CA ARG A 102 10.69 16.85 -1.03
C ARG A 102 9.35 17.12 -0.32
N PRO A 103 8.70 18.27 -0.55
CA PRO A 103 7.37 18.50 -0.01
C PRO A 103 6.36 17.58 -0.71
N GLY A 104 5.56 16.88 0.10
CA GLY A 104 4.29 16.27 -0.32
C GLY A 104 4.42 15.02 -1.20
N ARG A 105 4.13 13.86 -0.63
CA ARG A 105 3.68 12.70 -1.39
C ARG A 105 2.86 11.76 -0.51
N GLY A 106 1.61 11.52 -0.90
CA GLY A 106 0.79 10.42 -0.40
C GLY A 106 0.13 10.62 0.96
N TYR A 107 -1.06 10.04 1.08
CA TYR A 107 -1.81 9.91 2.32
C TYR A 107 -1.17 8.79 3.16
N ARG A 108 -0.25 9.16 4.07
CA ARG A 108 0.46 8.21 4.93
C ARG A 108 -0.50 7.52 5.90
N LEU A 109 -0.33 6.22 6.10
CA LEU A 109 -1.05 5.50 7.16
C LEU A 109 -0.48 5.91 8.52
N ASN A 110 -1.34 6.39 9.41
CA ASN A 110 -0.95 6.67 10.79
C ASN A 110 -0.80 5.38 11.60
N THR A 111 -0.24 5.48 12.81
CA THR A 111 0.03 4.30 13.67
C THR A 111 -1.23 3.50 13.99
N ALA A 112 -2.35 4.15 14.27
CA ALA A 112 -3.61 3.46 14.61
C ALA A 112 -4.19 2.72 13.41
N GLU A 113 -4.07 3.29 12.21
CA GLU A 113 -4.50 2.67 10.95
C GLU A 113 -3.65 1.46 10.60
N ARG A 114 -2.32 1.56 10.73
CA ARG A 114 -1.39 0.44 10.54
C ARG A 114 -1.71 -0.71 11.49
N LEU A 115 -1.91 -0.39 12.76
CA LEU A 115 -2.26 -1.38 13.78
C LEU A 115 -3.60 -2.06 13.47
N ALA A 116 -4.62 -1.31 13.02
CA ALA A 116 -5.91 -1.88 12.66
C ALA A 116 -5.79 -2.89 11.51
N ILE A 117 -4.97 -2.57 10.50
CA ILE A 117 -4.68 -3.45 9.36
C ILE A 117 -3.93 -4.71 9.81
N GLU A 118 -2.84 -4.53 10.58
CA GLU A 118 -1.99 -5.62 11.08
C GLU A 118 -2.81 -6.61 11.92
N GLN A 119 -3.54 -6.11 12.91
CA GLN A 119 -4.40 -6.94 13.75
C GLN A 119 -5.47 -7.66 12.94
N HIS A 120 -6.01 -7.02 11.90
CA HIS A 120 -6.99 -7.66 11.04
C HIS A 120 -6.39 -8.79 10.21
N ALA A 121 -5.20 -8.58 9.64
CA ALA A 121 -4.48 -9.60 8.89
C ALA A 121 -4.11 -10.80 9.77
N VAL A 122 -3.58 -10.56 10.98
CA VAL A 122 -3.25 -11.63 11.94
C VAL A 122 -4.48 -12.43 12.33
N ARG A 123 -5.64 -11.78 12.58
CA ARG A 123 -6.89 -12.50 12.86
C ARG A 123 -7.30 -13.43 11.72
N LEU A 124 -7.26 -12.97 10.47
CA LEU A 124 -7.60 -13.79 9.31
C LEU A 124 -6.60 -14.93 9.09
N ALA A 125 -5.31 -14.66 9.32
CA ALA A 125 -4.27 -15.69 9.28
C ALA A 125 -4.50 -16.79 10.32
N CYS A 126 -4.84 -16.42 11.56
CA CYS A 126 -5.20 -17.39 12.60
C CYS A 126 -6.42 -18.23 12.19
N GLN A 127 -7.49 -17.62 11.69
CA GLN A 127 -8.68 -18.33 11.22
C GLN A 127 -8.34 -19.32 10.09
N TYR A 128 -7.53 -18.91 9.12
CA TYR A 128 -7.05 -19.79 8.05
C TYR A 128 -6.25 -20.98 8.60
N LEU A 129 -5.37 -20.76 9.58
CA LEU A 129 -4.59 -21.83 10.19
C LEU A 129 -5.47 -22.79 11.01
N GLU A 130 -6.52 -22.29 11.65
CA GLU A 130 -7.53 -23.12 12.34
C GLU A 130 -8.25 -24.04 11.34
N GLU A 131 -8.63 -23.52 10.17
CA GLU A 131 -9.26 -24.29 9.08
C GLU A 131 -8.33 -25.38 8.53
N LEU A 132 -7.01 -25.14 8.52
CA LEU A 132 -5.99 -26.14 8.20
C LEU A 132 -5.73 -27.15 9.34
N GLN A 133 -6.49 -27.06 10.43
CA GLN A 133 -6.43 -27.93 11.61
C GLN A 133 -5.12 -27.80 12.39
N PHE A 134 -4.48 -26.63 12.39
CA PHE A 134 -3.43 -26.34 13.36
C PHE A 134 -4.03 -26.31 14.76
N THR A 135 -3.45 -27.11 15.67
CA THR A 135 -3.97 -27.33 17.04
C THR A 135 -3.46 -26.30 18.04
N THR A 136 -2.40 -25.58 17.70
CA THR A 136 -1.87 -24.48 18.51
C THR A 136 -1.51 -23.36 17.57
N ILE A 137 -2.08 -22.17 17.79
CA ILE A 137 -1.85 -20.98 16.98
C ILE A 137 -1.64 -19.86 17.99
N LYS A 138 -0.44 -19.29 18.04
CA LYS A 138 -0.07 -18.24 18.97
C LYS A 138 0.45 -17.04 18.21
N ASP A 139 -0.17 -15.89 18.43
CA ASP A 139 0.38 -14.59 18.06
C ASP A 139 1.58 -14.28 18.96
N VAL A 140 2.76 -14.17 18.35
CA VAL A 140 4.06 -13.97 19.00
C VAL A 140 4.82 -12.76 18.42
N GLY A 141 4.20 -11.98 17.51
CA GLY A 141 4.85 -10.87 16.80
C GLY A 141 5.37 -9.75 17.71
N SER A 142 4.86 -9.66 18.94
CA SER A 142 5.36 -8.71 19.95
C SER A 142 6.67 -9.13 20.64
N THR A 143 7.07 -10.40 20.52
CA THR A 143 8.21 -10.98 21.25
C THR A 143 9.22 -11.71 20.37
N GLU A 144 8.82 -12.06 19.15
CA GLU A 144 9.61 -12.87 18.22
C GLU A 144 9.80 -12.13 16.88
N SER A 145 10.64 -12.67 16.00
CA SER A 145 10.89 -12.12 14.65
C SER A 145 9.99 -12.75 13.56
N TYR A 146 8.77 -13.11 13.94
CA TYR A 146 7.68 -13.65 13.12
C TYR A 146 6.37 -13.49 13.89
N ASP A 147 5.22 -13.55 13.20
CA ASP A 147 3.94 -13.19 13.79
C ASP A 147 3.21 -14.34 14.47
N ILE A 148 3.18 -15.55 13.86
CA ILE A 148 2.39 -16.67 14.38
C ILE A 148 3.24 -17.95 14.52
N ASP A 149 3.23 -18.54 15.72
CA ASP A 149 3.69 -19.91 16.00
C ASP A 149 2.51 -20.88 15.86
N ALA A 150 2.50 -21.64 14.76
CA ALA A 150 1.45 -22.61 14.49
C ALA A 150 1.99 -24.05 14.63
N ARG A 151 1.23 -24.95 15.26
CA ARG A 151 1.61 -26.37 15.41
C ARG A 151 0.49 -27.34 15.08
N LYS A 152 0.84 -28.41 14.35
CA LYS A 152 -0.04 -29.53 13.99
C LYS A 152 0.77 -30.82 13.93
N GLU A 153 0.30 -31.89 14.55
CA GLU A 153 0.91 -33.25 14.41
C GLU A 153 2.44 -33.29 14.66
N GLY A 154 2.92 -32.50 15.62
CA GLY A 154 4.36 -32.40 15.92
C GLY A 154 5.17 -31.53 14.95
N GLN A 155 4.55 -31.01 13.89
CA GLN A 155 5.12 -29.97 13.03
C GLN A 155 4.89 -28.59 13.65
N ARG A 156 5.88 -27.72 13.49
CA ARG A 156 5.84 -26.30 13.86
C ARG A 156 6.00 -25.50 12.57
N LEU A 157 5.21 -24.46 12.39
CA LEU A 157 5.24 -23.53 11.27
C LEU A 157 5.48 -22.12 11.81
N TYR A 158 6.49 -21.45 11.28
CA TYR A 158 6.81 -20.05 11.57
C TYR A 158 6.14 -19.19 10.49
N VAL A 159 5.18 -18.37 10.88
CA VAL A 159 4.35 -17.63 9.93
C VAL A 159 4.60 -16.14 10.06
N GLU A 160 4.95 -15.51 8.94
CA GLU A 160 4.94 -14.06 8.75
C GLU A 160 3.59 -13.62 8.18
N VAL A 161 3.00 -12.56 8.72
CA VAL A 161 1.70 -12.01 8.29
C VAL A 161 1.87 -10.56 7.85
N LYS A 162 1.45 -10.25 6.62
CA LYS A 162 1.49 -8.88 6.09
C LYS A 162 0.09 -8.46 5.68
N GLY A 163 -0.38 -7.35 6.25
CA GLY A 163 -1.66 -6.73 5.93
C GLY A 163 -1.47 -5.48 5.06
N THR A 164 -2.29 -5.32 4.02
CA THR A 164 -2.28 -4.12 3.18
C THR A 164 -3.66 -3.79 2.62
N VAL A 165 -3.91 -2.49 2.42
CA VAL A 165 -5.07 -2.00 1.66
C VAL A 165 -4.83 -2.09 0.15
N SER A 166 -3.56 -2.22 -0.28
CA SER A 166 -3.19 -2.32 -1.69
C SER A 166 -3.38 -3.74 -2.25
N ALA A 167 -2.95 -3.97 -3.49
CA ALA A 167 -3.00 -5.29 -4.14
C ALA A 167 -2.02 -6.34 -3.56
N GLY A 168 -1.14 -5.98 -2.61
CA GLY A 168 -0.22 -6.95 -1.97
C GLY A 168 0.92 -7.45 -2.86
N ALA A 169 1.31 -6.68 -3.88
CA ALA A 169 2.39 -7.05 -4.80
C ALA A 169 3.78 -7.05 -4.14
N GLU A 170 3.98 -6.22 -3.12
CA GLU A 170 5.24 -6.06 -2.38
C GLU A 170 4.94 -5.98 -0.88
N VAL A 171 5.88 -6.47 -0.06
CA VAL A 171 5.80 -6.40 1.39
C VAL A 171 7.11 -5.91 1.97
N ILE A 172 7.05 -5.23 3.12
CA ILE A 172 8.24 -4.84 3.89
C ILE A 172 8.63 -5.96 4.84
N LEU A 173 9.90 -6.34 4.80
CA LEU A 173 10.50 -7.28 5.73
C LEU A 173 11.65 -6.62 6.48
N THR A 174 11.78 -6.94 7.76
CA THR A 174 12.99 -6.60 8.53
C THR A 174 14.10 -7.62 8.28
N LYS A 175 15.35 -7.25 8.61
CA LYS A 175 16.48 -8.20 8.54
C LYS A 175 16.24 -9.45 9.39
N ALA A 176 15.67 -9.28 10.59
CA ALA A 176 15.43 -10.39 11.51
C ALA A 176 14.39 -11.36 10.95
N GLU A 177 13.30 -10.85 10.36
CA GLU A 177 12.31 -11.66 9.65
C GLU A 177 12.94 -12.44 8.50
N VAL A 178 13.78 -11.79 7.68
CA VAL A 178 14.47 -12.46 6.57
C VAL A 178 15.39 -13.58 7.07
N ASP A 179 16.22 -13.29 8.06
CA ASP A 179 17.17 -14.26 8.61
C ASP A 179 16.44 -15.46 9.24
N LEU A 180 15.37 -15.23 10.00
CA LEU A 180 14.57 -16.27 10.64
C LEU A 180 13.92 -17.19 9.61
N HIS A 181 13.24 -16.63 8.60
CA HIS A 181 12.51 -17.45 7.63
C HIS A 181 13.45 -18.22 6.68
N LYS A 182 14.68 -17.72 6.46
CA LYS A 182 15.72 -18.52 5.79
C LYS A 182 16.23 -19.66 6.67
N ALA A 183 16.45 -19.42 7.96
CA ALA A 183 16.98 -20.42 8.88
C ALA A 183 15.97 -21.53 9.21
N CYS A 184 14.67 -21.20 9.25
CA CYS A 184 13.61 -22.13 9.61
C CYS A 184 12.95 -22.83 8.41
N TYR A 185 13.35 -22.51 7.18
CA TYR A 185 12.87 -23.18 5.97
C TYR A 185 13.11 -24.71 6.04
N PRO A 186 12.17 -25.57 5.60
CA PRO A 186 10.92 -25.26 4.91
C PRO A 186 9.71 -25.04 5.83
N ASN A 187 9.91 -24.99 7.15
CA ASN A 187 8.82 -24.91 8.12
C ASN A 187 8.31 -23.48 8.30
N THR A 188 8.17 -22.74 7.20
CA THR A 188 7.94 -21.30 7.17
C THR A 188 6.84 -20.96 6.18
N ALA A 189 6.02 -19.96 6.49
CA ALA A 189 4.99 -19.46 5.58
C ALA A 189 4.92 -17.93 5.61
N LEU A 190 4.54 -17.36 4.46
CA LEU A 190 4.11 -15.96 4.37
C LEU A 190 2.61 -15.95 4.08
N ILE A 191 1.85 -15.24 4.91
CA ILE A 191 0.44 -14.95 4.68
C ILE A 191 0.31 -13.46 4.40
N VAL A 192 -0.19 -13.12 3.21
CA VAL A 192 -0.49 -11.74 2.82
C VAL A 192 -2.00 -11.57 2.76
N VAL A 193 -2.52 -10.64 3.55
CA VAL A 193 -3.92 -10.21 3.47
C VAL A 193 -3.95 -8.85 2.79
N HIS A 194 -4.38 -8.84 1.54
CA HIS A 194 -4.39 -7.64 0.69
C HIS A 194 -5.81 -7.18 0.38
N SER A 195 -5.97 -6.00 -0.24
CA SER A 195 -7.29 -5.41 -0.54
C SER A 195 -8.17 -5.29 0.70
N ILE A 196 -7.54 -4.93 1.83
CA ILE A 196 -8.23 -4.67 3.11
C ILE A 196 -8.93 -3.32 3.01
N THR A 197 -10.23 -3.32 3.28
CA THR A 197 -10.99 -2.07 3.41
C THR A 197 -10.73 -1.45 4.78
N LEU A 198 -10.22 -0.21 4.79
CA LEU A 198 -9.95 0.56 6.00
C LEU A 198 -10.96 1.71 6.17
N ALA A 199 -11.87 1.58 7.14
CA ALA A 199 -12.70 2.69 7.60
C ALA A 199 -11.90 3.58 8.57
N ARG A 200 -11.66 4.84 8.16
CA ARG A 200 -10.81 5.79 8.89
C ARG A 200 -11.62 6.63 9.88
N GLY A 201 -10.94 7.15 10.90
CA GLY A 201 -11.53 7.99 11.95
C GLY A 201 -10.65 7.98 13.20
N GLU A 202 -11.21 8.43 14.33
CA GLU A 202 -10.52 8.40 15.64
C GLU A 202 -10.14 6.97 16.05
N LYS A 203 -10.96 6.00 15.66
CA LYS A 203 -10.73 4.56 15.84
C LYS A 203 -10.85 3.86 14.49
N PRO A 204 -9.74 3.70 13.75
CA PRO A 204 -9.76 3.02 12.47
C PRO A 204 -10.21 1.57 12.58
N VAL A 205 -10.98 1.09 11.61
CA VAL A 205 -11.47 -0.29 11.55
C VAL A 205 -11.11 -0.89 10.20
N ALA A 206 -10.40 -2.01 10.22
CA ALA A 206 -10.07 -2.79 9.03
C ALA A 206 -11.03 -3.98 8.88
N SER A 207 -11.43 -4.27 7.64
CA SER A 207 -12.36 -5.34 7.30
C SER A 207 -12.13 -5.88 5.89
N GLY A 208 -12.68 -7.05 5.58
CA GLY A 208 -12.56 -7.67 4.26
C GLY A 208 -11.16 -8.25 4.03
N GLY A 209 -10.63 -8.05 2.83
CA GLY A 209 -9.32 -8.56 2.43
C GLY A 209 -9.34 -9.94 1.77
N ILE A 210 -8.34 -10.17 0.93
CA ILE A 210 -8.07 -11.42 0.23
C ILE A 210 -6.79 -12.01 0.82
N LEU A 211 -6.88 -13.25 1.30
CA LEU A 211 -5.78 -13.96 1.92
C LEU A 211 -5.04 -14.80 0.89
N THR A 212 -3.74 -14.55 0.73
CA THR A 212 -2.81 -15.31 -0.11
C THR A 212 -1.75 -15.96 0.77
N VAL A 213 -1.41 -17.22 0.51
CA VAL A 213 -0.44 -17.97 1.30
C VAL A 213 0.67 -18.51 0.40
N ILE A 214 1.90 -18.36 0.86
CA ILE A 214 3.08 -19.00 0.30
C ILE A 214 3.65 -19.91 1.37
N SER A 215 3.63 -21.23 1.14
CA SER A 215 4.16 -22.24 2.06
C SER A 215 4.60 -23.48 1.27
N PRO A 216 5.84 -23.97 1.43
CA PRO A 216 6.90 -23.38 2.25
C PRO A 216 7.40 -22.06 1.63
N TRP A 217 7.82 -21.13 2.47
CA TRP A 217 8.31 -19.82 2.04
C TRP A 217 9.71 -19.51 2.57
N ALA A 218 10.59 -19.06 1.68
CA ALA A 218 11.84 -18.40 2.05
C ALA A 218 11.98 -17.11 1.24
N PRO A 219 12.38 -15.99 1.86
CA PRO A 219 12.72 -14.77 1.13
C PRO A 219 13.87 -15.03 0.16
N GLY A 220 13.59 -14.98 -1.15
CA GLY A 220 14.59 -15.15 -2.20
C GLY A 220 15.43 -13.89 -2.38
N ASP A 221 16.76 -14.03 -2.42
CA ASP A 221 17.68 -12.89 -2.51
C ASP A 221 17.45 -12.01 -3.75
N ALA A 222 17.07 -12.62 -4.89
CA ALA A 222 16.76 -11.89 -6.12
C ALA A 222 15.47 -11.05 -6.03
N ALA A 223 14.60 -11.33 -5.07
CA ALA A 223 13.35 -10.61 -4.84
C ALA A 223 13.45 -9.59 -3.69
N LEU A 224 14.58 -9.53 -2.98
CA LEU A 224 14.81 -8.58 -1.90
C LEU A 224 15.50 -7.32 -2.44
N THR A 225 14.85 -6.17 -2.27
CA THR A 225 15.46 -4.86 -2.50
C THR A 225 15.79 -4.22 -1.15
N PRO A 226 17.07 -3.97 -0.84
CA PRO A 226 17.46 -3.31 0.41
C PRO A 226 16.98 -1.86 0.46
N ILE A 227 16.26 -1.49 1.52
CA ILE A 227 15.71 -0.14 1.69
C ILE A 227 16.61 0.74 2.56
N ALA A 228 17.18 0.16 3.62
CA ALA A 228 18.08 0.86 4.53
C ALA A 228 19.22 -0.06 4.95
N TYR A 229 20.40 0.53 5.10
CA TYR A 229 21.58 -0.15 5.63
C TYR A 229 22.06 0.54 6.90
N ARG A 230 22.44 -0.27 7.89
CA ARG A 230 23.23 0.18 9.02
C ARG A 230 24.70 -0.08 8.71
N TYR A 231 25.52 0.97 8.75
CA TYR A 231 26.96 0.86 8.62
C TYR A 231 27.63 1.15 9.97
N ALA A 232 28.49 0.24 10.44
CA ALA A 232 29.31 0.47 11.62
C ALA A 232 30.61 1.15 11.21
N VAL A 233 30.91 2.30 11.80
CA VAL A 233 32.18 3.00 11.56
C VAL A 233 33.21 2.42 12.53
N GLU A 234 34.27 1.83 12.00
CA GLU A 234 35.38 1.35 12.81
C GLU A 234 36.13 2.55 13.43
N GLY A 235 36.34 2.54 14.75
CA GLY A 235 37.07 3.59 15.48
C GLY A 235 36.26 4.37 16.53
N HIS A 236 35.03 3.94 16.83
CA HIS A 236 34.22 4.42 17.96
C HIS A 236 33.84 3.28 18.91
#